data_AF-A0A382TTT1-F1
#
_entry.id   AF-A0A382TTT1-F1
#
_cell.length_a   1.000
_cell.length_b   1.000
_cell.length_c   1.000
_cell.angle_alpha   90.00
_cell.angle_beta   90.00
_cell.angle_gamma   90.00
#
_symmetry.space_group_name_H-M   'P 1'
#
loop_
_entity.id
_entity.type
_entity.pdbx_description
1 polymer ?
#
loop_
_entity_poly.entity_id
_entity_poly.type
_entity_poly.pdbx_seq_one_letter_code
_entity_poly.pdbx_strand_id
1 'polypeptide(L)'
;MITIKLMGGAKKSFSTDKILLEKSNLTINELIKHLIQIKPNNTLEFDTKNLLIAVNGVDSSALQSYNTKVNDNDIVSIIPIIHGGSQTRMQFSIMNTDAEIFHMFNDKKFHTEFLNELRSKYPHLNIQAIDSRFILGVRHAKKILGISLYAQKNNTLLSKKIETDILLRF
;
A
#
# COMPACT_ATOMS: atom_id res chain seq x y z
N MET A 1 -32.17 12.02 3.20
CA MET A 1 -30.73 12.16 2.99
C MET A 1 -30.00 11.00 3.63
N ILE A 2 -29.18 10.27 2.88
CA ILE A 2 -28.33 9.18 3.37
C ILE A 2 -26.94 9.74 3.70
N THR A 3 -26.34 9.31 4.81
CA THR A 3 -24.95 9.65 5.14
C THR A 3 -24.03 8.48 4.84
N ILE A 4 -23.06 8.65 3.95
CA ILE A 4 -22.04 7.65 3.63
C ILE A 4 -20.75 8.01 4.36
N LYS A 5 -20.25 7.10 5.18
CA LYS A 5 -18.93 7.20 5.83
C LYS A 5 -17.93 6.32 5.09
N LEU A 6 -16.82 6.91 4.65
CA LEU A 6 -15.77 6.23 3.89
C LEU A 6 -14.53 6.04 4.77
N MET A 7 -14.00 4.83 4.82
CA MET A 7 -12.82 4.49 5.61
C MET A 7 -11.66 3.99 4.74
N GLY A 8 -10.44 4.00 5.28
CA GLY A 8 -9.27 3.36 4.66
C GLY A 8 -9.04 3.76 3.19
N GLY A 9 -8.89 2.75 2.32
CA GLY A 9 -8.75 2.92 0.88
C GLY A 9 -9.89 3.72 0.24
N ALA A 10 -11.15 3.50 0.65
CA ALA A 10 -12.30 4.23 0.11
C ALA A 10 -12.21 5.74 0.41
N LYS A 11 -11.79 6.13 1.63
CA LYS A 11 -11.53 7.55 1.95
C LYS A 11 -10.53 8.18 0.98
N LYS A 12 -9.49 7.43 0.59
CA LYS A 12 -8.47 7.91 -0.38
C LYS A 12 -9.00 7.95 -1.82
N SER A 13 -9.90 7.03 -2.20
CA SER A 13 -10.52 7.02 -3.53
C SER A 13 -11.48 8.21 -3.74
N PHE A 14 -12.08 8.76 -2.69
CA PHE A 14 -13.00 9.91 -2.79
C PHE A 14 -12.43 11.23 -2.25
N SER A 15 -11.22 11.22 -1.66
CA SER A 15 -10.61 12.39 -0.99
C SER A 15 -11.47 13.02 0.11
N THR A 16 -12.43 12.27 0.64
CA THR A 16 -13.31 12.66 1.75
C THR A 16 -13.65 11.42 2.58
N ASP A 17 -13.91 11.58 3.87
CA ASP A 17 -14.44 10.52 4.73
C ASP A 17 -15.97 10.52 4.83
N LYS A 18 -16.64 11.49 4.21
CA LYS A 18 -18.08 11.62 4.25
C LYS A 18 -18.67 12.10 2.93
N ILE A 19 -19.76 11.47 2.51
CA ILE A 19 -20.60 11.91 1.39
C ILE A 19 -22.03 12.00 1.90
N LEU A 20 -22.70 13.12 1.64
CA LEU A 20 -24.13 13.28 1.87
C LEU A 20 -24.84 13.01 0.55
N LEU A 21 -25.78 12.07 0.56
CA LEU A 21 -26.51 11.66 -0.62
C LEU A 21 -27.98 12.06 -0.50
N GLU A 22 -28.42 12.96 -1.37
CA GLU A 22 -29.81 13.39 -1.53
C GLU A 22 -30.61 12.42 -2.41
N LYS A 23 -30.48 11.12 -2.15
CA LYS A 23 -31.31 10.05 -2.73
C LYS A 23 -31.86 9.20 -1.61
N SER A 24 -33.05 8.67 -1.81
CA SER A 24 -33.74 7.79 -0.86
C SER A 24 -34.11 6.47 -1.54
N ASN A 25 -34.41 5.45 -0.74
CA ASN A 25 -34.92 4.14 -1.18
C ASN A 25 -34.01 3.41 -2.18
N LEU A 26 -32.70 3.38 -1.89
CA LEU A 26 -31.71 2.69 -2.72
C LEU A 26 -31.34 1.36 -2.09
N THR A 27 -30.97 0.39 -2.90
CA THR A 27 -30.22 -0.79 -2.43
C THR A 27 -28.74 -0.46 -2.28
N ILE A 28 -28.01 -1.23 -1.48
CA ILE A 28 -26.54 -1.13 -1.41
C ILE A 28 -25.90 -1.27 -2.80
N ASN A 29 -26.41 -2.15 -3.66
CA ASN A 29 -25.91 -2.31 -5.02
C ASN A 29 -26.03 -1.01 -5.85
N GLU A 30 -27.18 -0.34 -5.78
CA GLU A 30 -27.41 0.94 -6.46
C GLU A 30 -26.54 2.06 -5.86
N LEU A 31 -26.37 2.05 -4.54
CA LEU A 31 -25.47 2.96 -3.84
C LEU A 31 -24.03 2.83 -4.36
N ILE A 32 -23.50 1.61 -4.48
CA ILE A 32 -22.14 1.36 -4.98
C ILE A 32 -22.01 1.82 -6.43
N LYS A 33 -22.97 1.50 -7.30
CA LYS A 33 -22.98 1.97 -8.69
C LYS A 33 -22.93 3.49 -8.77
N HIS A 34 -23.68 4.16 -7.90
CA HIS A 34 -23.67 5.61 -7.84
C HIS A 34 -22.32 6.16 -7.35
N LEU A 35 -21.72 5.55 -6.32
CA LEU A 35 -20.39 5.91 -5.82
C LEU A 35 -19.31 5.81 -6.91
N ILE A 36 -19.36 4.76 -7.75
CA ILE A 36 -18.44 4.62 -8.89
C ILE A 36 -18.59 5.80 -9.86
N GLN A 37 -19.82 6.21 -10.16
CA GLN A 37 -20.09 7.30 -11.10
C GLN A 37 -19.60 8.67 -10.62
N ILE A 38 -19.63 8.92 -9.30
CA ILE A 38 -19.21 10.21 -8.72
C ILE A 38 -17.74 10.20 -8.25
N LYS A 39 -17.02 9.09 -8.43
CA LYS A 39 -15.61 9.00 -8.03
C LYS A 39 -14.77 10.03 -8.81
N PRO A 40 -13.90 10.81 -8.14
CA PRO A 40 -12.97 11.68 -8.84
C PRO A 40 -12.00 10.90 -9.76
N ASN A 41 -11.70 11.45 -10.94
CA ASN A 41 -10.85 10.77 -11.94
C ASN A 41 -9.38 10.62 -11.50
N ASN A 42 -8.84 11.59 -10.75
CA ASN A 42 -7.42 11.66 -10.38
C ASN A 42 -7.09 11.06 -9.00
N THR A 43 -7.93 10.17 -8.49
CA THR A 43 -7.75 9.51 -7.20
C THR A 43 -7.58 8.00 -7.36
N LEU A 44 -7.18 7.32 -6.28
CA LEU A 44 -7.06 5.86 -6.25
C LEU A 44 -8.33 5.18 -6.75
N GLU A 45 -8.17 4.00 -7.35
CA GLU A 45 -9.28 3.14 -7.74
C GLU A 45 -10.15 2.81 -6.51
N PHE A 46 -11.45 2.72 -6.72
CA PHE A 46 -12.38 2.29 -5.67
C PHE A 46 -12.63 0.80 -5.84
N ASP A 47 -11.96 -0.03 -5.02
CA ASP A 47 -12.14 -1.48 -5.04
C ASP A 47 -13.49 -1.85 -4.42
N THR A 48 -14.42 -2.31 -5.27
CA THR A 48 -15.77 -2.71 -4.87
C THR A 48 -15.89 -4.19 -4.50
N LYS A 49 -14.86 -5.00 -4.77
CA LYS A 49 -14.86 -6.44 -4.52
C LYS A 49 -14.58 -6.76 -3.05
N ASN A 50 -13.76 -5.93 -2.41
CA ASN A 50 -13.30 -6.16 -1.03
C ASN A 50 -13.86 -5.09 -0.10
N LEU A 51 -15.17 -5.09 0.11
CA LEU A 51 -15.87 -4.14 0.99
C LEU A 51 -16.66 -4.88 2.06
N LEU A 52 -16.50 -4.43 3.30
CA LEU A 52 -17.47 -4.63 4.38
C LEU A 52 -18.34 -3.37 4.41
N ILE A 53 -19.65 -3.57 4.40
CA ILE A 53 -20.62 -2.48 4.34
C ILE A 53 -21.53 -2.62 5.55
N ALA A 54 -21.62 -1.57 6.36
CA ALA A 54 -22.51 -1.53 7.52
C ALA A 54 -23.58 -0.47 7.34
N VAL A 55 -24.84 -0.81 7.63
CA VAL A 55 -25.98 0.11 7.66
C VAL A 55 -26.37 0.31 9.12
N ASN A 56 -26.30 1.55 9.60
CA ASN A 56 -26.55 1.92 11.00
C ASN A 56 -25.73 1.10 12.01
N GLY A 57 -24.50 0.73 11.63
CA GLY A 57 -23.59 -0.06 12.46
C GLY A 57 -23.77 -1.58 12.37
N VAL A 58 -24.77 -2.07 11.63
CA VAL A 58 -24.99 -3.50 11.39
C VAL A 58 -24.42 -3.88 10.02
N ASP A 59 -23.61 -4.94 9.97
CA ASP A 59 -23.08 -5.47 8.71
C ASP A 59 -24.22 -5.88 7.77
N SER A 60 -24.16 -5.42 6.52
CA SER A 60 -25.14 -5.71 5.48
C SER A 60 -25.31 -7.20 5.23
N SER A 61 -24.27 -8.01 5.45
CA SER A 61 -24.35 -9.47 5.32
C SER A 61 -25.28 -10.12 6.35
N ALA A 62 -25.50 -9.47 7.50
CA ALA A 62 -26.50 -9.88 8.49
C ALA A 62 -27.92 -9.37 8.16
N LEU A 63 -28.05 -8.58 7.09
CA LEU A 63 -29.32 -8.05 6.58
C LEU A 63 -29.69 -8.77 5.28
N GLN A 64 -29.73 -8.07 4.15
CA GLN A 64 -30.02 -8.61 2.83
C GLN A 64 -28.82 -8.46 1.88
N SER A 65 -27.61 -8.36 2.44
CA SER A 65 -26.36 -8.14 1.70
C SER A 65 -26.51 -6.94 0.75
N TYR A 66 -26.10 -7.07 -0.51
CA TYR A 66 -26.23 -6.01 -1.53
C TYR A 66 -27.67 -5.58 -1.85
N ASN A 67 -28.68 -6.36 -1.45
CA ASN A 67 -30.10 -6.02 -1.63
C ASN A 67 -30.68 -5.24 -0.44
N THR A 68 -29.91 -5.04 0.64
CA THR A 68 -30.31 -4.22 1.78
C THR A 68 -30.74 -2.84 1.30
N LYS A 69 -31.98 -2.46 1.63
CA LYS A 69 -32.52 -1.13 1.34
C LYS A 69 -31.95 -0.13 2.35
N VAL A 70 -31.57 1.03 1.83
CA VAL A 70 -31.05 2.17 2.56
C VAL A 70 -32.03 3.32 2.35
N ASN A 71 -32.51 3.87 3.47
CA ASN A 71 -33.54 4.89 3.52
C ASN A 71 -32.96 6.21 4.02
N ASP A 72 -33.79 7.24 4.01
CA ASP A 72 -33.41 8.53 4.56
C ASP A 72 -33.01 8.42 6.03
N ASN A 73 -31.97 9.19 6.38
CA ASN A 73 -31.31 9.24 7.69
C ASN A 73 -30.47 8.01 8.05
N ASP A 74 -30.38 7.01 7.17
CA ASP A 74 -29.44 5.91 7.36
C ASP A 74 -27.99 6.38 7.23
N ILE A 75 -27.15 5.75 8.03
CA ILE A 75 -25.69 5.88 7.96
C ILE A 75 -25.13 4.60 7.36
N VAL A 76 -24.52 4.72 6.18
CA VAL A 76 -23.82 3.62 5.52
C VAL A 76 -22.31 3.80 5.68
N SER A 77 -21.64 2.84 6.31
CA SER A 77 -20.19 2.81 6.42
C SER A 77 -19.61 1.87 5.36
N ILE A 78 -18.73 2.40 4.50
CA ILE A 78 -17.97 1.64 3.51
C ILE A 78 -16.57 1.40 4.05
N ILE A 79 -16.28 0.14 4.36
CA ILE A 79 -15.06 -0.29 5.04
C ILE A 79 -14.31 -1.23 4.09
N PRO A 80 -13.22 -0.78 3.44
CA PRO A 80 -12.41 -1.66 2.62
C PRO A 80 -11.84 -2.79 3.46
N ILE A 81 -12.07 -4.02 3.03
CA ILE A 81 -11.42 -5.20 3.59
C ILE A 81 -10.00 -5.19 3.04
N ILE A 82 -9.11 -4.56 3.80
CA ILE A 82 -7.67 -4.65 3.57
C ILE A 82 -7.17 -5.93 4.22
N HIS A 83 -6.95 -6.97 3.42
CA HIS A 83 -6.05 -8.05 3.85
C HIS A 83 -4.66 -7.41 4.00
N GLY A 84 -4.10 -7.45 5.22
CA GLY A 84 -2.81 -6.83 5.50
C GLY A 84 -1.74 -7.32 4.54
N GLY A 85 -1.26 -6.42 3.68
CA GLY A 85 -0.02 -6.54 2.91
C GLY A 85 0.01 -7.64 1.86
N SER A 86 -0.16 -7.27 0.59
CA SER A 86 0.54 -8.00 -0.48
C SER A 86 2.03 -8.05 -0.14
N GLN A 87 2.66 -9.21 -0.34
CA GLN A 87 4.04 -9.57 0.06
C GLN A 87 5.15 -8.77 -0.65
N THR A 88 4.89 -7.52 -1.01
CA THR A 88 5.79 -6.67 -1.81
C THR A 88 6.87 -6.00 -0.98
N ARG A 89 6.69 -5.93 0.34
CA ARG A 89 7.61 -5.32 1.29
C ARG A 89 7.95 -6.34 2.37
N MET A 90 9.23 -6.60 2.51
CA MET A 90 9.77 -7.57 3.45
C MET A 90 10.73 -6.87 4.40
N GLN A 91 10.47 -7.02 5.69
CA GLN A 91 11.32 -6.54 6.77
C GLN A 91 12.00 -7.72 7.45
N PHE A 92 13.26 -7.58 7.80
CA PHE A 92 14.02 -8.57 8.57
C PHE A 92 15.24 -7.92 9.22
N SER A 93 15.82 -8.59 10.21
CA SER A 93 17.06 -8.17 10.85
C SER A 93 18.22 -9.08 10.44
N ILE A 94 19.40 -8.50 10.21
CA ILE A 94 20.66 -9.21 9.96
C ILE A 94 21.74 -8.55 10.81
N MET A 95 22.40 -9.32 11.68
CA MET A 95 23.51 -8.82 12.53
C MET A 95 23.15 -7.54 13.30
N ASN A 96 21.94 -7.49 13.89
CA ASN A 96 21.38 -6.33 14.60
C ASN A 96 21.15 -5.08 13.72
N THR A 97 21.11 -5.24 12.41
CA THR A 97 20.73 -4.19 11.46
C THR A 97 19.39 -4.55 10.85
N ASP A 98 18.41 -3.67 11.00
CA ASP A 98 17.12 -3.83 10.36
C ASP A 98 17.19 -3.44 8.89
N ALA A 99 16.66 -4.31 8.05
CA ALA A 99 16.67 -4.18 6.61
C ALA A 99 15.25 -4.36 6.07
N GLU A 100 14.96 -3.58 5.05
CA GLU A 100 13.70 -3.63 4.32
C GLU A 100 13.98 -3.77 2.82
N ILE A 101 13.36 -4.76 2.20
CA ILE A 101 13.39 -4.96 0.75
C ILE A 101 11.97 -4.84 0.25
N PHE A 102 11.76 -4.03 -0.77
CA PHE A 102 10.47 -3.99 -1.44
C PHE A 102 10.65 -3.92 -2.96
N HIS A 103 9.70 -4.55 -3.66
CA HIS A 103 9.66 -4.48 -5.11
C HIS A 103 9.01 -3.17 -5.55
N MET A 104 9.70 -2.42 -6.41
CA MET A 104 9.17 -1.19 -7.00
C MET A 104 8.36 -1.54 -8.24
N PHE A 105 7.05 -1.69 -8.08
CA PHE A 105 6.11 -1.80 -9.20
C PHE A 105 5.82 -0.41 -9.74
N ASN A 106 6.60 0.05 -10.72
CA ASN A 106 6.29 1.31 -11.37
C ASN A 106 6.80 1.32 -12.81
N ASP A 107 5.93 1.70 -13.75
CA ASP A 107 6.31 1.92 -15.16
C ASP A 107 6.99 3.28 -15.37
N LYS A 108 7.20 4.04 -14.28
CA LYS A 108 7.90 5.32 -14.32
C LYS A 108 9.39 5.13 -14.51
N LYS A 109 9.94 5.81 -15.52
CA LYS A 109 11.39 5.97 -15.68
C LYS A 109 11.89 6.95 -14.61
N PHE A 110 12.77 6.48 -13.72
CA PHE A 110 13.49 7.34 -12.80
C PHE A 110 14.64 8.03 -13.54
N HIS A 111 14.89 9.30 -13.23
CA HIS A 111 16.09 9.99 -13.73
C HIS A 111 17.33 9.45 -13.01
N THR A 112 18.50 9.65 -13.62
CA THR A 112 19.76 9.03 -13.18
C THR A 112 20.19 9.41 -11.76
N GLU A 113 19.79 10.59 -11.29
CA GLU A 113 20.14 11.10 -9.95
C GLU A 113 19.14 10.70 -8.85
N PHE A 114 18.04 10.03 -9.19
CA PHE A 114 16.95 9.73 -8.24
C PHE A 114 17.43 9.06 -6.94
N LEU A 115 18.33 8.07 -7.04
CA LEU A 115 18.87 7.40 -5.85
C LEU A 115 19.78 8.31 -5.02
N ASN A 116 20.53 9.20 -5.66
CA ASN A 116 21.41 10.14 -4.97
C ASN A 116 20.59 11.20 -4.22
N GLU A 117 19.50 11.68 -4.83
CA GLU A 117 18.55 12.57 -4.16
C GLU A 117 17.91 11.91 -2.94
N LEU A 118 17.49 10.64 -3.05
CA LEU A 118 16.95 9.89 -1.92
C LEU A 118 17.96 9.73 -0.78
N ARG A 119 19.20 9.37 -1.09
CA ARG A 119 20.27 9.27 -0.08
C ARG A 119 20.57 10.60 0.60
N SER A 120 20.56 11.67 -0.17
CA SER A 120 20.79 13.03 0.34
C SER A 120 19.65 13.47 1.27
N LYS A 121 18.42 13.09 0.94
CA LYS A 121 17.23 13.38 1.75
C LYS A 121 17.17 12.55 3.03
N TYR A 122 17.70 11.33 3.02
CA TYR A 122 17.67 10.39 4.14
C TYR A 122 19.08 9.87 4.49
N PRO A 123 19.97 10.73 5.01
CA PRO A 123 21.39 10.40 5.19
C PRO A 123 21.65 9.31 6.24
N HIS A 124 20.68 9.01 7.10
CA HIS A 124 20.79 7.95 8.10
C HIS A 124 20.41 6.56 7.58
N LEU A 125 19.94 6.46 6.33
CA LEU A 125 19.54 5.21 5.70
C LEU A 125 20.53 4.82 4.61
N ASN A 126 20.95 3.55 4.60
CA ASN A 126 21.67 2.98 3.47
C ASN A 126 20.65 2.56 2.40
N ILE A 127 20.56 3.33 1.32
CA ILE A 127 19.57 3.11 0.26
C ILE A 127 20.27 2.60 -1.00
N GLN A 128 19.82 1.45 -1.50
CA GLN A 128 20.31 0.87 -2.75
C GLN A 128 19.15 0.23 -3.53
N ALA A 129 19.21 0.29 -4.86
CA ALA A 129 18.31 -0.43 -5.75
C ALA A 129 19.10 -1.44 -6.58
N ILE A 130 18.49 -2.58 -6.86
CA ILE A 130 19.05 -3.67 -7.66
C ILE A 130 17.94 -4.13 -8.61
N ASP A 131 18.32 -4.52 -9.83
CA ASP A 131 17.40 -5.14 -10.77
C ASP A 131 16.94 -6.51 -10.22
N SER A 132 15.62 -6.73 -10.18
CA SER A 132 15.04 -7.92 -9.56
C SER A 132 15.51 -9.23 -10.20
N ARG A 133 16.01 -9.20 -11.45
CA ARG A 133 16.59 -10.36 -12.15
C ARG A 133 17.84 -10.92 -11.46
N PHE A 134 18.57 -10.10 -10.70
CA PHE A 134 19.73 -10.56 -9.92
C PHE A 134 19.34 -11.15 -8.55
N ILE A 135 18.06 -11.09 -8.18
CA ILE A 135 17.58 -11.58 -6.88
C ILE A 135 16.88 -12.92 -7.05
N LEU A 136 17.60 -14.02 -6.81
CA LEU A 136 17.04 -15.38 -6.80
C LEU A 136 15.94 -15.60 -5.74
N GLY A 137 15.89 -14.74 -4.72
CA GLY A 137 14.86 -14.75 -3.70
C GLY A 137 15.34 -14.14 -2.40
N VAL A 138 14.47 -14.19 -1.39
CA VAL A 138 14.69 -13.56 -0.08
C VAL A 138 15.95 -14.07 0.62
N ARG A 139 16.15 -15.40 0.62
CA ARG A 139 17.33 -16.01 1.25
C ARG A 139 18.61 -15.56 0.58
N HIS A 140 18.60 -15.41 -0.74
CA HIS A 140 19.73 -14.88 -1.50
C HIS A 140 20.04 -13.44 -1.09
N ALA A 141 19.04 -12.54 -1.11
CA ALA A 141 19.22 -11.15 -0.71
C ALA A 141 19.72 -11.02 0.74
N LYS A 142 19.14 -11.79 1.68
CA LYS A 142 19.60 -11.84 3.07
C LYS A 142 21.06 -12.27 3.18
N LYS A 143 21.48 -13.26 2.39
CA LYS A 143 22.87 -13.74 2.40
C LYS A 143 23.84 -12.67 1.91
N ILE A 144 23.51 -12.00 0.80
CA ILE A 144 24.35 -10.92 0.25
C ILE A 144 24.48 -9.75 1.23
N LEU A 145 23.35 -9.28 1.78
CA LEU A 145 23.36 -8.22 2.80
C LEU A 145 24.18 -8.61 4.03
N GLY A 146 24.06 -9.87 4.49
CA GLY A 146 24.88 -10.37 5.60
C GLY A 146 26.38 -10.37 5.30
N ILE A 147 26.79 -10.71 4.08
CA ILE A 147 28.20 -10.66 3.68
C ILE A 147 28.70 -9.20 3.67
N SER A 148 27.95 -8.27 3.10
CA SER A 148 28.31 -6.85 3.08
C SER A 148 28.38 -6.24 4.47
N LEU A 149 27.40 -6.51 5.34
CA LEU A 149 27.41 -6.04 6.74
C LEU A 149 28.56 -6.64 7.55
N TYR A 150 28.85 -7.93 7.33
CA TYR A 150 30.02 -8.57 7.93
C TYR A 150 31.32 -7.90 7.46
N ALA A 151 31.46 -7.66 6.16
CA ALA A 151 32.63 -6.98 5.60
C ALA A 151 32.78 -5.55 6.14
N GLN A 152 31.67 -4.82 6.29
CA GLN A 152 31.67 -3.48 6.90
C GLN A 152 32.18 -3.52 8.34
N LYS A 153 31.64 -4.42 9.16
CA LYS A 153 32.04 -4.56 10.56
C LYS A 153 33.52 -4.91 10.73
N ASN A 154 34.11 -5.62 9.75
CA ASN A 154 35.50 -6.05 9.78
C ASN A 154 36.44 -5.19 8.91
N ASN A 155 35.98 -4.06 8.38
CA ASN A 155 36.75 -3.18 7.48
C ASN A 155 37.32 -3.89 6.23
N THR A 156 36.57 -4.85 5.66
CA THR A 156 36.94 -5.64 4.47
C THR A 156 35.98 -5.43 3.29
N LEU A 157 35.35 -4.26 3.21
CA LEU A 157 34.51 -3.89 2.06
C LEU A 157 35.33 -3.83 0.78
N LEU A 158 34.72 -4.24 -0.34
CA LEU A 158 35.29 -4.12 -1.69
C LEU A 158 35.23 -2.68 -2.20
N SER A 159 34.42 -1.83 -1.57
CA SER A 159 34.23 -0.43 -1.92
C SER A 159 34.22 0.48 -0.69
N LYS A 160 34.35 1.79 -0.93
CA LYS A 160 34.30 2.82 0.14
C LYS A 160 32.94 2.93 0.82
N LYS A 161 31.86 2.56 0.13
CA LYS A 161 30.47 2.70 0.58
C LYS A 161 29.81 1.32 0.63
N ILE A 162 28.94 1.11 1.62
CA ILE A 162 28.24 -0.17 1.80
C ILE A 162 27.24 -0.44 0.68
N GLU A 163 26.61 0.61 0.15
CA GLU A 163 25.62 0.52 -0.93
C GLU A 163 26.26 0.01 -2.23
N THR A 164 27.49 0.45 -2.51
CA THR A 164 28.28 -0.05 -3.65
C THR A 164 28.77 -1.47 -3.40
N ASP A 165 29.15 -1.82 -2.17
CA ASP A 165 29.63 -3.17 -1.84
C ASP A 165 28.50 -4.19 -2.01
N ILE A 166 27.27 -3.82 -1.61
CA ILE A 166 26.07 -4.63 -1.85
C ILE A 166 25.89 -4.88 -3.34
N LEU A 167 26.00 -3.87 -4.20
CA LEU A 167 25.89 -4.03 -5.65
C LEU A 167 26.95 -4.97 -6.24
N LEU A 168 28.19 -4.88 -5.76
CA LEU A 168 29.30 -5.70 -6.26
C LEU A 168 29.18 -7.19 -5.91
N ARG A 169 28.24 -7.56 -5.03
CA ARG A 169 28.05 -8.93 -4.55
C ARG A 169 26.80 -9.62 -5.12
N PHE A 170 25.94 -8.91 -5.85
CA PHE A 170 24.85 -9.49 -6.66
C PHE A 170 25.35 -9.84 -8.06
#